data_AF-W5W0V0-F1
#
_entry.id   AF-W5W0V0-F1
#
_cell.length_a   1.000
_cell.length_b   1.000
_cell.length_c   1.000
_cell.angle_alpha   90.00
_cell.angle_beta   90.00
_cell.angle_gamma   90.00
#
_symmetry.space_group_name_H-M   'P 1'
#
loop_
_entity.id
_entity.type
_entity.pdbx_description
1 polymer ?
#
loop_
_entity_poly.entity_id
_entity_poly.type
_entity_poly.pdbx_seq_one_letter_code
_entity_poly.pdbx_strand_id
1 'polypeptide(L)'
;MAQAWGAGPLVWPTVEQEQLYDQTTDRRLLLYAYLQPREHHRTYLTTMRLFASTLLADLSAGEVAAKLAAAERDGLVEPGESRIENVIARLKQLVEWGNLVPGRREVIASSIAEFQHGSVRYQVSKLAVRVQRDVDELLRVPEGAREVSRELLPAIERGLGQLGRSLSDAVFTEGGPGARRAREALAEQVTTLFLQHAELAVTVRDFYAYLGQIVTRHHLAPDEISGFRNLLVEYIQMVVEDVLRHTPAIADSLAQLARGRTELLRLLGPADGLGAEIERSRGRTTADWQELTDWFVDRPGRPSQVTALREATGRAIGSLLASVKRATSGGGLLPGRRAELLKLASWFDSAEPDQAHCLYAAAFGLYSARNLLPAPEHDGDDEHTPWRDGPVLDVTVSVRSRGDRGARGRTSRIMDDPITEHALLNEARQVDQQRAEAVSELVGAAPKIEDAELSSGALDVFCELLTMAMAQRERAEDTGSAADPVRGLRLTVTPEQGRTTRIATAGGTLTLHNASVVLEAGQ
;
A
#
# COMPACT_ATOMS: atom_id res chain seq x y z
N MET A 1 3.21 -21.19 -45.39
CA MET A 1 3.90 -19.95 -44.96
C MET A 1 3.12 -18.76 -45.50
N ALA A 2 2.63 -17.92 -44.58
CA ALA A 2 2.12 -16.55 -44.75
C ALA A 2 0.98 -16.27 -45.75
N GLN A 3 -0.27 -16.28 -45.26
CA GLN A 3 -1.32 -15.28 -45.58
C GLN A 3 -2.60 -15.59 -44.79
N ALA A 4 -2.92 -14.76 -43.79
CA ALA A 4 -4.27 -14.46 -43.28
C ALA A 4 -4.20 -13.65 -41.97
N TRP A 5 -3.90 -12.35 -42.04
CA TRP A 5 -4.20 -11.39 -40.99
C TRP A 5 -5.02 -10.28 -41.64
N GLY A 6 -6.35 -10.38 -41.54
CA GLY A 6 -7.27 -9.31 -41.95
C GLY A 6 -7.33 -8.25 -40.86
N ALA A 7 -6.43 -7.28 -40.89
CA ALA A 7 -6.63 -6.02 -40.18
C ALA A 7 -7.64 -5.19 -40.99
N GLY A 8 -8.83 -4.95 -40.43
CA GLY A 8 -9.75 -3.97 -40.99
C GLY A 8 -9.07 -2.58 -41.07
N PRO A 9 -9.40 -1.76 -42.07
CA PRO A 9 -8.75 -0.46 -42.24
C PRO A 9 -8.97 0.40 -40.99
N LEU A 10 -7.88 0.86 -40.38
CA LEU A 10 -7.91 1.94 -39.40
C LEU A 10 -8.47 3.17 -40.11
N VAL A 11 -9.74 3.47 -39.85
CA VAL A 11 -10.36 4.72 -40.27
C VAL A 11 -9.88 5.79 -39.29
N TRP A 12 -8.94 6.61 -39.74
CA TRP A 12 -8.54 7.82 -39.00
C TRP A 12 -9.70 8.81 -39.05
N PRO A 13 -10.11 9.42 -37.93
CA PRO A 13 -11.13 10.46 -37.95
C PRO A 13 -10.66 11.61 -38.84
N THR A 14 -11.58 12.15 -39.63
CA THR A 14 -11.28 13.33 -40.46
C THR A 14 -10.94 14.51 -39.56
N VAL A 15 -10.10 15.45 -40.02
CA VAL A 15 -9.69 16.65 -39.26
C VAL A 15 -10.89 17.43 -38.70
N GLU A 16 -12.02 17.47 -39.41
CA GLU A 16 -13.27 18.08 -38.94
C GLU A 16 -13.92 17.32 -37.77
N GLN A 17 -13.84 15.99 -37.73
CA GLN A 17 -14.34 15.16 -36.63
C GLN A 17 -13.47 15.30 -35.39
N GLU A 18 -12.16 15.42 -35.58
CA GLU A 18 -11.18 15.64 -34.51
C GLU A 18 -11.37 17.03 -33.88
N GLN A 19 -11.58 18.07 -34.68
CA GLN A 19 -11.90 19.43 -34.20
C GLN A 19 -13.24 19.50 -33.45
N LEU A 20 -14.28 18.81 -33.95
CA LEU A 20 -15.59 18.76 -33.26
C LEU A 20 -15.50 18.01 -31.92
N TYR A 21 -14.69 16.95 -31.87
CA TYR A 21 -14.43 16.16 -30.67
C TYR A 21 -13.66 16.97 -29.62
N ASP A 22 -12.64 17.72 -30.04
CA ASP A 22 -11.82 18.56 -29.17
C ASP A 22 -12.65 19.70 -28.56
N GLN A 23 -13.46 20.39 -29.38
CA GLN A 23 -14.40 21.42 -28.90
C GLN A 23 -15.44 20.88 -27.90
N THR A 24 -15.92 19.64 -28.12
CA THR A 24 -16.87 18.99 -27.20
C THR A 24 -16.19 18.59 -25.89
N THR A 25 -14.93 18.17 -25.94
CA THR A 25 -14.13 17.80 -24.78
C THR A 25 -13.79 19.03 -23.94
N ASP A 26 -13.29 20.09 -24.57
CA ASP A 26 -13.01 21.37 -23.91
C ASP A 26 -14.23 21.95 -23.22
N ARG A 27 -15.39 21.91 -23.89
CA ARG A 27 -16.65 22.37 -23.31
C ARG A 27 -17.09 21.55 -22.10
N ARG A 28 -16.76 20.25 -22.06
CA ARG A 28 -17.01 19.39 -20.88
C ARG A 28 -16.01 19.67 -19.76
N LEU A 29 -14.75 19.95 -20.08
CA LEU A 29 -13.72 20.30 -19.10
C LEU A 29 -14.04 21.64 -18.41
N LEU A 30 -14.65 22.60 -19.12
CA LEU A 30 -15.11 23.86 -18.52
C LEU A 30 -16.13 23.68 -17.38
N LEU A 31 -16.84 22.55 -17.31
CA LEU A 31 -17.74 22.26 -16.19
C LEU A 31 -17.00 22.16 -14.84
N TYR A 32 -15.69 21.92 -14.84
CA TYR A 32 -14.87 21.88 -13.62
C TYR A 32 -14.38 23.27 -13.18
N ALA A 33 -14.55 24.31 -13.99
CA ALA A 33 -13.96 25.64 -13.76
C ALA A 33 -14.40 26.27 -12.43
N TYR A 34 -15.61 25.95 -11.94
CA TYR A 34 -16.14 26.50 -10.68
C TYR A 34 -15.45 25.94 -9.42
N LEU A 35 -14.64 24.89 -9.55
CA LEU A 35 -13.90 24.28 -8.43
C LEU A 35 -12.58 24.98 -8.13
N GLN A 36 -11.98 25.63 -9.14
CA GLN A 36 -10.69 26.32 -9.05
C GLN A 36 -10.76 27.76 -9.60
N PRO A 37 -11.76 28.58 -9.23
CA PRO A 37 -11.76 30.00 -9.60
C PRO A 37 -10.69 30.74 -8.80
N ARG A 38 -10.19 31.86 -9.35
CA ARG A 38 -9.22 32.72 -8.65
C ARG A 38 -9.77 33.27 -7.33
N GLU A 39 -11.09 33.46 -7.24
CA GLU A 39 -11.80 34.04 -6.10
C GLU A 39 -13.13 33.30 -5.87
N HIS A 40 -13.66 33.33 -4.64
CA HIS A 40 -15.02 32.89 -4.28
C HIS A 40 -15.38 31.42 -4.55
N HIS A 41 -14.39 30.50 -4.55
CA HIS A 41 -14.60 29.06 -4.77
C HIS A 41 -15.69 28.45 -3.87
N ARG A 42 -15.76 28.88 -2.60
CA ARG A 42 -16.77 28.41 -1.64
C ARG A 42 -18.20 28.80 -2.05
N THR A 43 -18.38 29.99 -2.59
CA THR A 43 -19.68 30.48 -3.08
C THR A 43 -20.15 29.65 -4.27
N TYR A 44 -19.27 29.41 -5.24
CA TYR A 44 -19.58 28.58 -6.40
C TYR A 44 -19.93 27.15 -6.01
N LEU A 45 -19.13 26.52 -5.14
CA LEU A 45 -19.40 25.16 -4.66
C LEU A 45 -20.73 25.07 -3.91
N THR A 46 -21.02 26.04 -3.02
CA THR A 46 -22.28 26.07 -2.27
C THR A 46 -23.48 26.31 -3.18
N THR A 47 -23.34 27.16 -4.19
CA THR A 47 -24.38 27.42 -5.20
C THR A 47 -24.64 26.16 -6.03
N MET A 48 -23.60 25.47 -6.50
CA MET A 48 -23.75 24.22 -7.25
C MET A 48 -24.38 23.11 -6.41
N ARG A 49 -24.02 22.99 -5.12
CA ARG A 49 -24.69 22.08 -4.18
C ARG A 49 -26.17 22.38 -4.03
N LEU A 50 -26.55 23.65 -3.91
CA LEU A 50 -27.95 24.07 -3.81
C LEU A 50 -28.77 23.61 -5.03
N PHE A 51 -28.23 23.78 -6.24
CA PHE A 51 -28.89 23.32 -7.45
C PHE A 51 -28.91 21.79 -7.58
N ALA A 52 -27.82 21.11 -7.21
CA ALA A 52 -27.73 19.65 -7.34
C ALA A 52 -28.56 18.89 -6.28
N SER A 53 -28.77 19.46 -5.10
CA SER A 53 -29.56 18.84 -4.02
C SER A 53 -31.06 19.07 -4.14
N THR A 54 -31.50 19.98 -5.02
CA THR A 54 -32.92 20.33 -5.17
C THR A 54 -33.50 19.61 -6.38
N LEU A 55 -34.52 18.78 -6.17
CA LEU A 55 -35.19 18.06 -7.27
C LEU A 55 -35.87 19.07 -8.21
N LEU A 56 -35.55 19.01 -9.51
CA LEU A 56 -36.02 19.97 -10.52
C LEU A 56 -35.71 21.43 -10.14
N ALA A 57 -34.48 21.68 -9.68
CA ALA A 57 -34.01 23.01 -9.30
C ALA A 57 -34.19 24.01 -10.45
N ASP A 58 -35.15 24.91 -10.29
CA ASP A 58 -35.41 26.07 -11.11
C ASP A 58 -35.45 27.26 -10.15
N LEU A 59 -34.37 28.03 -10.05
CA LEU A 59 -34.19 29.05 -9.00
C LEU A 59 -33.88 30.41 -9.61
N SER A 60 -34.47 31.46 -9.04
CA SER A 60 -34.10 32.86 -9.30
C SER A 60 -32.89 33.28 -8.48
N ALA A 61 -32.24 34.39 -8.87
CA ALA A 61 -31.12 34.96 -8.11
C ALA A 61 -31.51 35.33 -6.66
N GLY A 62 -32.74 35.80 -6.44
CA GLY A 62 -33.24 36.12 -5.09
C GLY A 62 -33.39 34.89 -4.20
N GLU A 63 -33.86 33.77 -4.74
CA GLU A 63 -33.97 32.49 -4.01
C GLU A 63 -32.58 31.94 -3.66
N VAL A 64 -31.62 32.03 -4.59
CA VAL A 64 -30.22 31.64 -4.34
C VAL A 64 -29.58 32.52 -3.27
N ALA A 65 -29.77 33.85 -3.34
CA ALA A 65 -29.30 34.80 -2.33
C ALA A 65 -29.84 34.50 -0.93
N ALA A 66 -31.15 34.24 -0.81
CA ALA A 66 -31.77 33.89 0.47
C ALA A 66 -31.19 32.59 1.06
N LYS A 67 -30.86 31.60 0.22
CA LYS A 67 -30.24 30.34 0.65
C LYS A 67 -28.76 30.52 1.03
N LEU A 68 -28.01 31.32 0.27
CA LEU A 68 -26.62 31.66 0.59
C LEU A 68 -26.48 32.47 1.87
N ALA A 69 -27.47 33.30 2.24
CA ALA A 69 -27.45 34.06 3.48
C ALA A 69 -27.40 33.19 4.74
N ALA A 70 -27.88 31.94 4.69
CA ALA A 70 -27.67 30.98 5.77
C ALA A 70 -26.21 30.49 5.81
N ALA A 71 -25.67 30.07 4.66
CA ALA A 71 -24.28 29.63 4.54
C ALA A 71 -23.26 30.73 4.92
N GLU A 72 -23.58 32.00 4.65
CA GLU A 72 -22.75 33.15 5.02
C GLU A 72 -22.74 33.36 6.54
N ARG A 73 -23.90 33.22 7.21
CA ARG A 73 -23.98 33.28 8.69
C ARG A 73 -23.21 32.16 9.36
N ASP A 74 -23.15 30.99 8.72
CA ASP A 74 -22.41 29.83 9.20
C ASP A 74 -20.91 29.87 8.83
N GLY A 75 -20.45 30.94 8.17
CA GLY A 75 -19.05 31.12 7.76
C GLY A 75 -18.58 30.20 6.63
N LEU A 76 -19.51 29.53 5.93
CA LEU A 76 -19.23 28.62 4.82
C LEU A 76 -18.89 29.38 3.53
N VAL A 77 -19.38 30.60 3.37
CA VAL A 77 -19.07 31.50 2.25
C VAL A 77 -18.61 32.87 2.75
N GLU A 78 -17.97 33.66 1.89
CA GLU A 78 -17.38 34.95 2.28
C GLU A 78 -18.46 36.01 2.59
N PRO A 79 -18.18 36.95 3.51
CA PRO A 79 -19.10 38.04 3.82
C PRO A 79 -19.46 38.88 2.59
N GLY A 80 -20.75 39.13 2.38
CA GLY A 80 -21.29 39.88 1.25
C GLY A 80 -21.65 39.02 0.03
N GLU A 81 -21.32 37.72 0.00
CA GLU A 81 -21.62 36.86 -1.15
C GLU A 81 -23.11 36.49 -1.27
N SER A 82 -23.92 36.66 -0.23
CA SER A 82 -25.39 36.55 -0.32
C SER A 82 -26.08 37.77 -0.92
N ARG A 83 -25.37 38.88 -1.18
CA ARG A 83 -25.96 40.07 -1.84
C ARG A 83 -26.39 39.73 -3.27
N ILE A 84 -27.56 40.22 -3.65
CA ILE A 84 -28.20 39.83 -4.91
C ILE A 84 -27.34 40.16 -6.14
N GLU A 85 -26.61 41.27 -6.12
CA GLU A 85 -25.72 41.67 -7.21
C GLU A 85 -24.57 40.68 -7.40
N ASN A 86 -23.98 40.22 -6.30
CA ASN A 86 -22.89 39.23 -6.31
C ASN A 86 -23.42 37.88 -6.79
N VAL A 87 -24.57 37.43 -6.28
CA VAL A 87 -25.22 36.19 -6.72
C VAL A 87 -25.51 36.21 -8.21
N ILE A 88 -26.03 37.32 -8.76
CA ILE A 88 -26.24 37.46 -10.21
C ILE A 88 -24.94 37.28 -10.98
N ALA A 89 -23.83 37.87 -10.52
CA ALA A 89 -22.53 37.70 -11.15
C ALA A 89 -22.06 36.23 -11.12
N ARG A 90 -22.21 35.54 -9.97
CA ARG A 90 -21.86 34.11 -9.86
C ARG A 90 -22.70 33.23 -10.78
N LEU A 91 -24.02 33.46 -10.84
CA LEU A 91 -24.92 32.69 -11.70
C LEU A 91 -24.59 32.89 -13.19
N LYS A 92 -24.28 34.12 -13.62
CA LYS A 92 -23.82 34.39 -14.99
C LYS A 92 -22.54 33.63 -15.32
N GLN A 93 -21.56 33.64 -14.42
CA GLN A 93 -20.31 32.90 -14.63
C GLN A 93 -20.56 31.38 -14.73
N LEU A 94 -21.45 30.83 -13.90
CA LEU A 94 -21.84 29.43 -13.98
C LEU A 94 -22.56 29.08 -15.28
N VAL A 95 -23.32 30.03 -15.87
CA VAL A 95 -23.89 29.88 -17.21
C VAL A 95 -22.81 29.87 -18.29
N GLU A 96 -21.83 30.79 -18.21
CA GLU A 96 -20.71 30.84 -19.17
C GLU A 96 -19.89 29.55 -19.18
N TRP A 97 -19.66 28.95 -18.01
CA TRP A 97 -19.00 27.65 -17.89
C TRP A 97 -19.89 26.46 -18.29
N GLY A 98 -21.17 26.67 -18.59
CA GLY A 98 -22.11 25.62 -18.98
C GLY A 98 -22.69 24.81 -17.82
N ASN A 99 -22.46 25.25 -16.58
CA ASN A 99 -22.99 24.58 -15.38
C ASN A 99 -24.48 24.85 -15.20
N LEU A 100 -24.93 26.06 -15.50
CA LEU A 100 -26.32 26.48 -15.43
C LEU A 100 -26.88 26.80 -16.81
N VAL A 101 -28.18 26.59 -16.99
CA VAL A 101 -28.96 26.93 -18.16
C VAL A 101 -29.98 27.99 -17.75
N PRO A 102 -29.98 29.18 -18.39
CA PRO A 102 -30.99 30.19 -18.12
C PRO A 102 -32.32 29.79 -18.79
N GLY A 103 -33.38 29.69 -17.99
CA GLY A 103 -34.76 29.57 -18.43
C GLY A 103 -35.52 30.88 -18.23
N ARG A 104 -36.45 31.18 -19.14
CA ARG A 104 -37.42 32.26 -18.96
C ARG A 104 -38.79 31.64 -18.74
N ARG A 105 -39.47 32.03 -17.67
CA ARG A 105 -40.90 31.77 -17.52
C ARG A 105 -41.65 33.00 -18.00
N GLU A 106 -42.61 32.84 -18.90
CA GLU A 106 -43.56 33.90 -19.22
C GLU A 106 -44.42 34.13 -17.96
N VAL A 107 -44.07 35.14 -17.18
CA VAL A 107 -44.87 35.59 -16.04
C VAL A 107 -45.40 36.98 -16.38
N ILE A 108 -46.70 37.18 -16.18
CA ILE A 108 -47.34 38.49 -16.23
C ILE A 108 -46.82 39.27 -15.02
N ALA A 109 -45.74 40.05 -15.22
CA ALA A 109 -45.09 40.81 -14.17
C ALA A 109 -45.95 42.02 -13.74
N SER A 110 -46.04 42.25 -12.43
CA SER A 110 -46.83 43.36 -11.87
C SER A 110 -46.06 44.69 -11.82
N SER A 111 -44.74 44.65 -12.07
CA SER A 111 -43.88 45.84 -12.13
C SER A 111 -42.64 45.65 -13.04
N ILE A 112 -42.04 46.77 -13.46
CA ILE A 112 -40.83 46.78 -14.31
C ILE A 112 -39.62 46.16 -13.59
N ALA A 113 -39.49 46.37 -12.27
CA ALA A 113 -38.40 45.81 -11.47
C ALA A 113 -38.52 44.28 -11.31
N GLU A 114 -39.76 43.77 -11.17
CA GLU A 114 -40.07 42.34 -11.11
C GLU A 114 -39.89 41.67 -12.47
N PHE A 115 -40.23 42.37 -13.57
CA PHE A 115 -39.96 41.93 -14.93
C PHE A 115 -38.45 41.84 -15.24
N GLN A 116 -37.65 42.79 -14.75
CA GLN A 116 -36.20 42.84 -15.03
C GLN A 116 -35.36 41.87 -14.18
N HIS A 117 -35.72 41.63 -12.91
CA HIS A 117 -34.93 40.78 -12.00
C HIS A 117 -35.55 39.42 -11.68
N GLY A 118 -36.87 39.25 -11.82
CA GLY A 118 -37.59 38.01 -11.51
C GLY A 118 -37.80 37.06 -12.69
N SER A 119 -37.44 37.46 -13.92
CA SER A 119 -37.77 36.71 -15.15
C SER A 119 -36.75 35.64 -15.54
N VAL A 120 -35.51 35.72 -15.07
CA VAL A 120 -34.45 34.74 -15.38
C VAL A 120 -34.35 33.75 -14.23
N ARG A 121 -34.72 32.49 -14.51
CA ARG A 121 -34.50 31.36 -13.62
C ARG A 121 -33.38 30.52 -14.17
N TYR A 122 -32.67 29.84 -13.28
CA TYR A 122 -31.52 29.03 -13.63
C TYR A 122 -31.85 27.59 -13.30
N GLN A 123 -31.45 26.69 -14.19
CA GLN A 123 -31.49 25.25 -13.99
C GLN A 123 -30.09 24.70 -14.12
N VAL A 124 -29.76 23.66 -13.38
CA VAL A 124 -28.47 22.99 -13.52
C VAL A 124 -28.48 22.07 -14.74
N SER A 125 -27.40 22.10 -15.53
CA SER A 125 -27.28 21.22 -16.69
C SER A 125 -27.08 19.76 -16.25
N LYS A 126 -27.56 18.78 -17.04
CA LYS A 126 -27.44 17.34 -16.73
C LYS A 126 -26.01 16.93 -16.39
N LEU A 127 -25.04 17.42 -17.15
CA LEU A 127 -23.62 17.09 -16.94
C LEU A 127 -23.06 17.77 -15.70
N ALA A 128 -23.47 18.99 -15.39
CA ALA A 128 -23.02 19.69 -14.19
C ALA A 128 -23.55 19.06 -12.89
N VAL A 129 -24.76 18.48 -12.91
CA VAL A 129 -25.25 17.63 -11.78
C VAL A 129 -24.30 16.46 -11.54
N ARG A 130 -23.87 15.79 -12.62
CA ARG A 130 -22.93 14.66 -12.52
C ARG A 130 -21.57 15.11 -11.96
N VAL A 131 -21.02 16.20 -12.48
CA VAL A 131 -19.76 16.78 -11.98
C VAL A 131 -19.87 17.13 -10.48
N GLN A 132 -20.93 17.82 -10.07
CA GLN A 132 -21.12 18.19 -8.67
C GLN A 132 -21.24 16.98 -7.75
N ARG A 133 -21.93 15.91 -8.19
CA ARG A 133 -22.00 14.66 -7.43
C ARG A 133 -20.62 14.03 -7.24
N ASP A 134 -19.84 13.94 -8.31
CA ASP A 134 -18.51 13.33 -8.27
C ASP A 134 -17.53 14.17 -7.40
N VAL A 135 -17.68 15.50 -7.40
CA VAL A 135 -16.95 16.41 -6.50
C VAL A 135 -17.31 16.17 -5.03
N ASP A 136 -18.60 16.05 -4.73
CA ASP A 136 -19.06 15.81 -3.35
C ASP A 136 -18.73 14.40 -2.85
N GLU A 137 -18.60 13.44 -3.76
CA GLU A 137 -18.06 12.12 -3.46
C GLU A 137 -16.57 12.25 -3.08
N LEU A 138 -15.75 12.87 -3.94
CA LEU A 138 -14.32 13.08 -3.71
C LEU A 138 -14.04 13.79 -2.37
N LEU A 139 -14.75 14.87 -2.08
CA LEU A 139 -14.56 15.67 -0.85
C LEU A 139 -14.94 14.92 0.44
N ARG A 140 -15.62 13.78 0.34
CA ARG A 140 -15.97 12.92 1.48
C ARG A 140 -15.06 11.70 1.61
N VAL A 141 -14.24 11.39 0.61
CA VAL A 141 -13.35 10.22 0.64
C VAL A 141 -12.32 10.42 1.76
N PRO A 142 -12.26 9.52 2.77
CA PRO A 142 -11.20 9.56 3.78
C PRO A 142 -9.83 9.32 3.13
N GLU A 143 -8.77 9.96 3.62
CA GLU A 143 -7.39 9.74 3.13
C GLU A 143 -6.82 8.35 3.48
N GLY A 144 -7.58 7.51 4.19
CA GLY A 144 -7.20 6.16 4.61
C GLY A 144 -7.56 5.06 3.59
N ALA A 145 -7.14 3.83 3.89
CA ALA A 145 -7.50 2.66 3.08
C ALA A 145 -9.02 2.47 3.05
N ARG A 146 -9.59 2.35 1.85
CA ARG A 146 -10.96 1.87 1.67
C ARG A 146 -11.00 0.35 1.87
N GLU A 147 -11.96 -0.12 2.66
CA GLU A 147 -12.24 -1.55 2.79
C GLU A 147 -12.82 -2.09 1.47
N VAL A 148 -12.29 -3.22 1.00
CA VAL A 148 -12.82 -4.00 -0.12
C VAL A 148 -13.97 -4.83 0.43
N SER A 149 -15.14 -4.62 -0.14
CA SER A 149 -16.36 -5.35 0.16
C SER A 149 -16.24 -6.82 -0.25
N ARG A 150 -15.86 -7.66 0.71
CA ARG A 150 -15.56 -9.09 0.57
C ARG A 150 -16.77 -9.89 0.09
N GLU A 151 -17.94 -9.46 0.53
CA GLU A 151 -19.25 -10.03 0.23
C GLU A 151 -19.67 -9.89 -1.25
N LEU A 152 -19.02 -9.02 -2.02
CA LEU A 152 -19.40 -8.75 -3.41
C LEU A 152 -18.98 -9.86 -4.37
N LEU A 153 -17.81 -10.47 -4.21
CA LEU A 153 -17.38 -11.61 -5.05
C LEU A 153 -18.35 -12.80 -4.98
N PRO A 154 -18.69 -13.34 -3.80
CA PRO A 154 -19.66 -14.43 -3.70
C PRO A 154 -21.07 -13.99 -4.12
N ALA A 155 -21.43 -12.70 -3.98
CA ALA A 155 -22.70 -12.19 -4.48
C ALA A 155 -22.75 -12.16 -6.03
N ILE A 156 -21.66 -11.73 -6.68
CA ILE A 156 -21.50 -11.74 -8.14
C ILE A 156 -21.56 -13.16 -8.68
N GLU A 157 -20.85 -14.11 -8.04
CA GLU A 157 -20.91 -15.53 -8.41
C GLU A 157 -22.34 -16.08 -8.35
N ARG A 158 -23.04 -15.87 -7.22
CA ARG A 158 -24.44 -16.28 -7.08
C ARG A 158 -25.35 -15.61 -8.11
N GLY A 159 -25.14 -14.31 -8.35
CA GLY A 159 -25.89 -13.53 -9.33
C GLY A 159 -25.74 -14.10 -10.74
N LEU A 160 -24.52 -14.39 -11.17
CA LEU A 160 -24.23 -15.00 -12.47
C LEU A 160 -24.81 -16.42 -12.58
N GLY A 161 -24.68 -17.24 -11.54
CA GLY A 161 -25.24 -18.60 -11.51
C GLY A 161 -26.78 -18.63 -11.55
N GLN A 162 -27.43 -17.62 -10.96
CA GLN A 162 -28.89 -17.45 -11.06
C GLN A 162 -29.32 -16.92 -12.44
N LEU A 163 -28.53 -16.01 -13.03
CA LEU A 163 -28.85 -15.34 -14.28
C LEU A 163 -29.06 -16.34 -15.43
N GLY A 164 -28.24 -17.39 -15.52
CA GLY A 164 -28.40 -18.42 -16.56
C GLY A 164 -29.76 -19.14 -16.50
N ARG A 165 -30.26 -19.40 -15.28
CA ARG A 165 -31.59 -20.00 -15.06
C ARG A 165 -32.70 -19.03 -15.41
N SER A 166 -32.62 -17.79 -14.94
CA SER A 166 -33.61 -16.74 -15.24
C SER A 166 -33.69 -16.42 -16.73
N LEU A 167 -32.55 -16.44 -17.44
CA LEU A 167 -32.51 -16.28 -18.89
C LEU A 167 -33.26 -17.43 -19.57
N SER A 168 -32.99 -18.68 -19.17
CA SER A 168 -33.66 -19.85 -19.74
C SER A 168 -35.18 -19.81 -19.51
N ASP A 169 -35.62 -19.41 -18.31
CA ASP A 169 -37.04 -19.26 -17.96
C ASP A 169 -37.71 -18.11 -18.74
N ALA A 170 -37.04 -16.97 -18.89
CA ALA A 170 -37.54 -15.83 -19.66
C ALA A 170 -37.68 -16.15 -21.16
N VAL A 171 -36.79 -16.98 -21.71
CA VAL A 171 -36.90 -17.49 -23.10
C VAL A 171 -38.06 -18.47 -23.21
N PHE A 172 -38.20 -19.40 -22.26
CA PHE A 172 -39.26 -20.43 -22.30
C PHE A 172 -40.67 -19.85 -22.13
N THR A 173 -40.83 -18.84 -21.27
CA THR A 173 -42.12 -18.18 -21.00
C THR A 173 -42.45 -17.07 -22.00
N GLU A 174 -41.63 -16.88 -23.04
CA GLU A 174 -41.81 -15.83 -24.02
C GLU A 174 -43.16 -15.97 -24.77
N GLY A 175 -43.93 -14.87 -24.83
CA GLY A 175 -45.26 -14.85 -25.45
C GLY A 175 -46.38 -15.46 -24.60
N GLY A 176 -46.06 -16.04 -23.43
CA GLY A 176 -47.03 -16.60 -22.49
C GLY A 176 -47.45 -15.64 -21.36
N PRO A 177 -48.49 -16.01 -20.59
CA PRO A 177 -48.86 -15.30 -19.37
C PRO A 177 -47.72 -15.40 -18.35
N GLY A 178 -47.00 -14.29 -18.12
CA GLY A 178 -45.84 -14.24 -17.22
C GLY A 178 -44.55 -13.72 -17.87
N ALA A 179 -44.49 -13.62 -19.21
CA ALA A 179 -43.33 -13.13 -19.95
C ALA A 179 -42.81 -11.77 -19.43
N ARG A 180 -43.72 -10.86 -19.08
CA ARG A 180 -43.37 -9.55 -18.52
C ARG A 180 -42.67 -9.67 -17.16
N ARG A 181 -43.19 -10.51 -16.26
CA ARG A 181 -42.60 -10.74 -14.93
C ARG A 181 -41.22 -11.38 -15.04
N ALA A 182 -41.05 -12.36 -15.94
CA ALA A 182 -39.76 -12.99 -16.18
C ALA A 182 -38.72 -12.01 -16.73
N ARG A 183 -39.11 -11.14 -17.67
CA ARG A 183 -38.24 -10.06 -18.19
C ARG A 183 -37.90 -9.01 -17.13
N GLU A 184 -38.85 -8.62 -16.29
CA GLU A 184 -38.63 -7.68 -15.18
C GLU A 184 -37.63 -8.27 -14.15
N ALA A 185 -37.81 -9.54 -13.76
CA ALA A 185 -36.88 -10.23 -12.86
C ALA A 185 -35.47 -10.37 -13.47
N LEU A 186 -35.37 -10.67 -14.77
CA LEU A 186 -34.09 -10.71 -15.49
C LEU A 186 -33.41 -9.34 -15.50
N ALA A 187 -34.17 -8.27 -15.76
CA ALA A 187 -33.67 -6.90 -15.75
C ALA A 187 -33.18 -6.46 -14.36
N GLU A 188 -33.91 -6.82 -13.31
CA GLU A 188 -33.52 -6.59 -11.92
C GLU A 188 -32.21 -7.30 -11.58
N GLN A 189 -32.10 -8.59 -11.90
CA GLN A 189 -30.88 -9.37 -11.63
C GLN A 189 -29.65 -8.81 -12.35
N VAL A 190 -29.79 -8.43 -13.63
CA VAL A 190 -28.69 -7.78 -14.37
C VAL A 190 -28.31 -6.45 -13.74
N THR A 191 -29.28 -5.64 -13.34
CA THR A 191 -29.00 -4.35 -12.69
C THR A 191 -28.23 -4.55 -11.38
N THR A 192 -28.70 -5.47 -10.53
CA THR A 192 -28.04 -5.81 -9.26
C THR A 192 -26.62 -6.32 -9.48
N LEU A 193 -26.41 -7.23 -10.43
CA LEU A 193 -25.08 -7.75 -10.77
C LEU A 193 -24.11 -6.63 -11.17
N PHE A 194 -24.54 -5.71 -12.04
CA PHE A 194 -23.67 -4.63 -12.51
C PHE A 194 -23.41 -3.58 -11.44
N LEU A 195 -24.34 -3.33 -10.51
CA LEU A 195 -24.11 -2.48 -9.34
C LEU A 195 -23.08 -3.11 -8.40
N GLN A 196 -23.21 -4.41 -8.10
CA GLN A 196 -22.26 -5.15 -7.27
C GLN A 196 -20.86 -5.17 -7.89
N HIS A 197 -20.76 -5.42 -9.20
CA HIS A 197 -19.50 -5.37 -9.92
C HIS A 197 -18.89 -3.96 -9.91
N ALA A 198 -19.68 -2.91 -10.13
CA ALA A 198 -19.18 -1.55 -10.12
C ALA A 198 -18.58 -1.17 -8.76
N GLU A 199 -19.27 -1.52 -7.66
CA GLU A 199 -18.79 -1.28 -6.30
C GLU A 199 -17.50 -2.07 -6.01
N LEU A 200 -17.44 -3.34 -6.41
CA LEU A 200 -16.22 -4.15 -6.28
C LEU A 200 -15.06 -3.52 -7.06
N ALA A 201 -15.28 -3.12 -8.31
CA ALA A 201 -14.23 -2.53 -9.14
C ALA A 201 -13.72 -1.19 -8.58
N VAL A 202 -14.57 -0.38 -7.95
CA VAL A 202 -14.16 0.87 -7.29
C VAL A 202 -13.37 0.57 -6.01
N THR A 203 -13.95 -0.20 -5.08
CA THR A 203 -13.30 -0.52 -3.78
C THR A 203 -11.93 -1.18 -3.96
N VAL A 204 -11.82 -2.10 -4.93
CA VAL A 204 -10.55 -2.74 -5.28
C VAL A 204 -9.56 -1.72 -5.83
N ARG A 205 -9.94 -0.88 -6.80
CA ARG A 205 -9.02 0.13 -7.37
C ARG A 205 -8.50 1.10 -6.31
N ASP A 206 -9.37 1.57 -5.42
CA ASP A 206 -9.01 2.48 -4.33
C ASP A 206 -8.00 1.83 -3.37
N PHE A 207 -8.26 0.59 -2.94
CA PHE A 207 -7.36 -0.15 -2.06
C PHE A 207 -5.96 -0.31 -2.66
N TYR A 208 -5.86 -0.65 -3.95
CA TYR A 208 -4.56 -0.85 -4.60
C TYR A 208 -3.86 0.45 -4.95
N ALA A 209 -4.59 1.53 -5.24
CA ALA A 209 -4.00 2.86 -5.35
C ALA A 209 -3.33 3.27 -4.03
N TYR A 210 -4.01 3.04 -2.91
CA TYR A 210 -3.47 3.26 -1.57
C TYR A 210 -2.26 2.37 -1.27
N LEU A 211 -2.35 1.07 -1.56
CA LEU A 211 -1.23 0.12 -1.39
C LEU A 211 -0.01 0.54 -2.22
N GLY A 212 -0.22 0.97 -3.47
CA GLY A 212 0.84 1.45 -4.36
C GLY A 212 1.54 2.70 -3.82
N GLN A 213 0.80 3.64 -3.23
CA GLN A 213 1.38 4.81 -2.57
C GLN A 213 2.25 4.42 -1.37
N ILE A 214 1.83 3.43 -0.59
CA ILE A 214 2.60 2.97 0.57
C ILE A 214 3.87 2.24 0.15
N VAL A 215 3.78 1.31 -0.81
CA VAL A 215 4.92 0.52 -1.29
C VAL A 215 6.01 1.40 -1.91
N THR A 216 5.63 2.50 -2.56
CA THR A 216 6.58 3.46 -3.15
C THR A 216 7.19 4.40 -2.12
N ARG A 217 6.59 4.56 -0.93
CA ARG A 217 7.22 5.30 0.16
C ARG A 217 8.33 4.46 0.78
N HIS A 218 9.57 4.85 0.52
CA HIS A 218 10.75 4.21 1.09
C HIS A 218 10.89 4.36 2.62
N HIS A 219 10.06 5.18 3.28
CA HIS A 219 10.14 5.50 4.70
C HIS A 219 8.73 5.59 5.31
N LEU A 220 8.14 4.48 5.73
CA LEU A 220 6.96 4.53 6.59
C LEU A 220 7.38 4.93 8.00
N ALA A 221 6.61 5.79 8.67
CA ALA A 221 6.82 6.08 10.08
C ALA A 221 6.45 4.87 10.96
N PRO A 222 7.05 4.70 12.17
CA PRO A 222 6.82 3.51 13.02
C PRO A 222 5.36 3.25 13.40
N ASP A 223 4.58 4.32 13.59
CA ASP A 223 3.14 4.33 13.84
C ASP A 223 2.32 3.91 12.60
N GLU A 224 2.72 4.37 11.41
CA GLU A 224 2.14 3.93 10.13
C GLU A 224 2.42 2.44 9.87
N ILE A 225 3.61 1.94 10.22
CA ILE A 225 3.99 0.53 10.08
C ILE A 225 3.11 -0.37 10.96
N SER A 226 2.77 0.05 12.18
CA SER A 226 1.98 -0.75 13.13
C SER A 226 0.50 -0.86 12.71
N GLY A 227 -0.14 0.27 12.35
CA GLY A 227 -1.51 0.26 11.81
C GLY A 227 -1.61 -0.54 10.50
N PHE A 228 -0.57 -0.46 9.68
CA PHE A 228 -0.47 -1.19 8.42
C PHE A 228 -0.21 -2.69 8.61
N ARG A 229 0.55 -3.12 9.62
CA ARG A 229 0.81 -4.54 9.91
C ARG A 229 -0.48 -5.31 10.15
N ASN A 230 -1.41 -4.74 10.91
CA ASN A 230 -2.69 -5.38 11.22
C ASN A 230 -3.59 -5.44 9.97
N LEU A 231 -3.67 -4.35 9.23
CA LEU A 231 -4.43 -4.29 7.98
C LEU A 231 -3.84 -5.24 6.93
N LEU A 232 -2.51 -5.32 6.77
CA LEU A 232 -1.87 -6.12 5.73
C LEU A 232 -2.03 -7.63 5.95
N VAL A 233 -1.80 -8.10 7.18
CA VAL A 233 -1.77 -9.54 7.48
C VAL A 233 -3.16 -10.14 7.38
N GLU A 234 -4.17 -9.49 7.98
CA GLU A 234 -5.56 -9.99 7.92
C GLU A 234 -6.20 -9.82 6.55
N TYR A 235 -5.78 -8.81 5.78
CA TYR A 235 -6.50 -8.45 4.56
C TYR A 235 -5.90 -9.03 3.30
N ILE A 236 -4.57 -9.11 3.20
CA ILE A 236 -3.94 -9.62 1.97
C ILE A 236 -4.11 -11.13 1.85
N GLN A 237 -3.96 -11.88 2.94
CA GLN A 237 -4.19 -13.32 2.91
C GLN A 237 -5.65 -13.61 2.55
N MET A 238 -6.58 -12.85 3.12
CA MET A 238 -8.00 -13.10 2.96
C MET A 238 -8.57 -12.64 1.61
N VAL A 239 -8.14 -11.49 1.07
CA VAL A 239 -8.53 -11.05 -0.28
C VAL A 239 -7.95 -11.96 -1.35
N VAL A 240 -6.71 -12.44 -1.20
CA VAL A 240 -6.12 -13.37 -2.16
C VAL A 240 -6.87 -14.71 -2.13
N GLU A 241 -7.25 -15.21 -0.97
CA GLU A 241 -8.03 -16.45 -0.85
C GLU A 241 -9.43 -16.34 -1.46
N ASP A 242 -10.18 -15.27 -1.15
CA ASP A 242 -11.54 -15.08 -1.68
C ASP A 242 -11.54 -14.85 -3.20
N VAL A 243 -10.57 -14.08 -3.70
CA VAL A 243 -10.38 -13.88 -5.14
C VAL A 243 -10.06 -15.20 -5.83
N LEU A 244 -9.15 -16.01 -5.29
CA LEU A 244 -8.80 -17.32 -5.86
C LEU A 244 -9.96 -18.31 -5.80
N ARG A 245 -10.80 -18.24 -4.75
CA ARG A 245 -11.96 -19.11 -4.57
C ARG A 245 -13.07 -18.83 -5.58
N HIS A 246 -13.43 -17.56 -5.77
CA HIS A 246 -14.64 -17.18 -6.53
C HIS A 246 -14.37 -16.92 -8.02
N THR A 247 -13.17 -16.46 -8.39
CA THR A 247 -12.85 -16.08 -9.78
C THR A 247 -13.05 -17.22 -10.79
N PRO A 248 -12.63 -18.48 -10.53
CA PRO A 248 -12.85 -19.58 -11.49
C PRO A 248 -14.34 -19.83 -11.79
N ALA A 249 -15.19 -19.88 -10.75
CA ALA A 249 -16.62 -20.11 -10.91
C ALA A 249 -17.32 -18.94 -11.64
N ILE A 250 -16.88 -17.71 -11.38
CA ILE A 250 -17.33 -16.50 -12.10
C ILE A 250 -16.93 -16.58 -13.57
N ALA A 251 -15.66 -16.92 -13.86
CA ALA A 251 -15.15 -17.06 -15.22
C ALA A 251 -15.92 -18.12 -16.03
N ASP A 252 -16.18 -19.28 -15.42
CA ASP A 252 -16.96 -20.35 -16.03
C ASP A 252 -18.40 -19.91 -16.32
N SER A 253 -19.03 -19.22 -15.36
CA SER A 253 -20.40 -18.69 -15.52
C SER A 253 -20.48 -17.66 -16.66
N LEU A 254 -19.48 -16.77 -16.76
CA LEU A 254 -19.38 -15.77 -17.84
C LEU A 254 -19.15 -16.44 -19.20
N ALA A 255 -18.32 -17.49 -19.26
CA ALA A 255 -18.08 -18.27 -20.47
C ALA A 255 -19.34 -19.01 -20.94
N GLN A 256 -20.12 -19.57 -20.01
CA GLN A 256 -21.42 -20.19 -20.32
C GLN A 256 -22.44 -19.16 -20.82
N LEU A 257 -22.55 -18.02 -20.13
CA LEU A 257 -23.45 -16.91 -20.51
C LEU A 257 -23.09 -16.29 -21.86
N ALA A 258 -21.83 -16.39 -22.31
CA ALA A 258 -21.42 -15.86 -23.61
C ALA A 258 -22.27 -16.41 -24.77
N ARG A 259 -22.71 -17.68 -24.70
CA ARG A 259 -23.57 -18.31 -25.71
C ARG A 259 -24.99 -17.75 -25.72
N GLY A 260 -25.52 -17.36 -24.56
CA GLY A 260 -26.85 -16.77 -24.39
C GLY A 260 -26.87 -15.24 -24.44
N ARG A 261 -25.73 -14.58 -24.63
CA ARG A 261 -25.59 -13.12 -24.50
C ARG A 261 -26.46 -12.34 -25.49
N THR A 262 -26.53 -12.78 -26.74
CA THR A 262 -27.38 -12.13 -27.75
C THR A 262 -28.84 -12.14 -27.34
N GLU A 263 -29.29 -13.26 -26.78
CA GLU A 263 -30.67 -13.44 -26.35
C GLU A 263 -30.99 -12.65 -25.08
N LEU A 264 -30.07 -12.65 -24.12
CA LEU A 264 -30.13 -11.80 -22.94
C LEU A 264 -30.30 -10.32 -23.33
N LEU A 265 -29.47 -9.83 -24.24
CA LEU A 265 -29.55 -8.43 -24.70
C LEU A 265 -30.83 -8.14 -25.50
N ARG A 266 -31.36 -9.12 -26.24
CA ARG A 266 -32.65 -8.99 -26.95
C ARG A 266 -33.80 -8.84 -25.96
N LEU A 267 -33.86 -9.69 -24.94
CA LEU A 267 -34.91 -9.67 -23.90
C LEU A 267 -34.82 -8.42 -23.01
N LEU A 268 -33.62 -7.88 -22.82
CA LEU A 268 -33.34 -6.64 -22.10
C LEU A 268 -33.36 -5.39 -23.00
N GLY A 269 -33.66 -5.58 -24.29
CA GLY A 269 -33.76 -4.53 -25.29
C GLY A 269 -34.82 -3.48 -24.92
N PRO A 270 -34.84 -2.34 -25.62
CA PRO A 270 -35.78 -1.26 -25.30
C PRO A 270 -37.21 -1.80 -25.33
N ALA A 271 -38.02 -1.42 -24.33
CA ALA A 271 -39.46 -1.48 -24.50
C ALA A 271 -39.81 -0.60 -25.70
N ASP A 272 -40.65 -1.10 -26.62
CA ASP A 272 -41.05 -0.38 -27.82
C ASP A 272 -41.42 1.08 -27.49
N GLY A 273 -40.74 2.05 -28.14
CA GLY A 273 -41.05 3.49 -28.03
C GLY A 273 -40.00 4.39 -27.39
N LEU A 274 -38.93 3.86 -26.79
CA LEU A 274 -37.84 4.66 -26.23
C LEU A 274 -36.69 4.82 -27.25
N GLY A 275 -36.50 6.04 -27.76
CA GLY A 275 -35.54 6.36 -28.82
C GLY A 275 -34.05 6.17 -28.47
N ALA A 276 -33.17 6.33 -29.45
CA ALA A 276 -31.72 6.12 -29.34
C ALA A 276 -30.99 7.09 -28.39
N GLU A 277 -31.66 8.15 -27.91
CA GLU A 277 -31.07 9.19 -27.06
C GLU A 277 -31.03 8.86 -25.56
N ILE A 278 -31.55 7.70 -25.14
CA ILE A 278 -31.59 7.32 -23.72
C ILE A 278 -30.30 6.61 -23.29
N GLU A 279 -29.63 7.20 -22.29
CA GLU A 279 -28.50 6.56 -21.59
C GLU A 279 -29.00 5.30 -20.87
N ARG A 280 -28.52 4.13 -21.31
CA ARG A 280 -28.96 2.84 -20.76
C ARG A 280 -28.19 2.53 -19.47
N SER A 281 -28.86 1.81 -18.57
CA SER A 281 -28.20 1.18 -17.43
C SER A 281 -27.11 0.21 -17.92
N ARG A 282 -26.08 0.00 -17.09
CA ARG A 282 -25.04 -1.00 -17.37
C ARG A 282 -25.64 -2.41 -17.50
N GLY A 283 -24.99 -3.25 -18.29
CA GLY A 283 -25.42 -4.62 -18.59
C GLY A 283 -26.41 -4.75 -19.75
N ARG A 284 -26.64 -3.65 -20.48
CA ARG A 284 -27.58 -3.57 -21.61
C ARG A 284 -26.89 -3.50 -22.96
N THR A 285 -25.56 -3.53 -22.98
CA THR A 285 -24.76 -3.54 -24.20
C THR A 285 -23.74 -4.69 -24.18
N THR A 286 -23.31 -5.14 -25.36
CA THR A 286 -22.24 -6.14 -25.47
C THR A 286 -20.93 -5.65 -24.85
N ALA A 287 -20.66 -4.35 -24.91
CA ALA A 287 -19.49 -3.72 -24.30
C ALA A 287 -19.49 -3.85 -22.78
N ASP A 288 -20.63 -3.67 -22.10
CA ASP A 288 -20.73 -3.83 -20.64
C ASP A 288 -20.35 -5.25 -20.20
N TRP A 289 -20.86 -6.27 -20.90
CA TRP A 289 -20.55 -7.66 -20.61
C TRP A 289 -19.11 -8.01 -20.95
N GLN A 290 -18.53 -7.32 -21.95
CA GLN A 290 -17.13 -7.46 -22.30
C GLN A 290 -16.23 -6.89 -21.20
N GLU A 291 -16.53 -5.69 -20.68
CA GLU A 291 -15.84 -5.07 -19.55
C GLU A 291 -15.89 -5.97 -18.31
N LEU A 292 -17.07 -6.52 -17.98
CA LEU A 292 -17.24 -7.49 -16.89
C LEU A 292 -16.38 -8.75 -17.12
N THR A 293 -16.35 -9.27 -18.35
CA THR A 293 -15.55 -10.47 -18.69
C THR A 293 -14.06 -10.21 -18.56
N ASP A 294 -13.58 -9.05 -19.04
CA ASP A 294 -12.16 -8.67 -18.97
C ASP A 294 -11.67 -8.46 -17.52
N TRP A 295 -12.59 -8.29 -16.57
CA TRP A 295 -12.24 -8.22 -15.15
C TRP A 295 -11.77 -9.57 -14.59
N PHE A 296 -12.36 -10.68 -15.04
CA PHE A 296 -12.18 -12.02 -14.45
C PHE A 296 -11.51 -13.05 -15.37
N VAL A 297 -11.48 -12.83 -16.70
CA VAL A 297 -11.01 -13.81 -17.68
C VAL A 297 -9.77 -13.30 -18.41
N ASP A 298 -8.68 -14.08 -18.36
CA ASP A 298 -7.44 -13.75 -19.05
C ASP A 298 -7.57 -13.92 -20.57
N ARG A 299 -6.83 -13.09 -21.31
CA ARG A 299 -6.70 -13.18 -22.77
C ARG A 299 -5.23 -13.29 -23.17
N PRO A 300 -4.93 -13.91 -24.33
CA PRO A 300 -3.56 -13.93 -24.85
C PRO A 300 -2.99 -12.51 -24.92
N GLY A 301 -1.91 -12.25 -24.17
CA GLY A 301 -1.24 -10.95 -24.10
C GLY A 301 -1.95 -9.87 -23.27
N ARG A 302 -3.09 -10.16 -22.63
CA ARG A 302 -3.80 -9.22 -21.76
C ARG A 302 -4.35 -9.95 -20.52
N PRO A 303 -3.66 -9.87 -19.37
CA PRO A 303 -4.16 -10.46 -18.13
C PRO A 303 -5.48 -9.79 -17.72
N SER A 304 -6.35 -10.55 -17.07
CA SER A 304 -7.54 -10.02 -16.43
C SER A 304 -7.15 -9.03 -15.34
N GLN A 305 -8.09 -8.17 -14.97
CA GLN A 305 -7.86 -7.21 -13.90
C GLN A 305 -7.57 -7.92 -12.59
N VAL A 306 -8.26 -9.02 -12.29
CA VAL A 306 -7.98 -9.87 -11.12
C VAL A 306 -6.56 -10.47 -11.15
N THR A 307 -6.09 -10.97 -12.31
CA THR A 307 -4.72 -11.50 -12.44
C THR A 307 -3.68 -10.40 -12.24
N ALA A 308 -3.84 -9.26 -12.92
CA ALA A 308 -2.96 -8.10 -12.77
C ALA A 308 -2.94 -7.59 -11.32
N LEU A 309 -4.10 -7.61 -10.67
CA LEU A 309 -4.27 -7.27 -9.26
C LEU A 309 -3.42 -8.18 -8.39
N ARG A 310 -3.61 -9.51 -8.50
CA ARG A 310 -2.89 -10.53 -7.73
C ARG A 310 -1.38 -10.37 -7.87
N GLU A 311 -0.89 -10.16 -9.08
CA GLU A 311 0.55 -9.97 -9.31
C GLU A 311 1.07 -8.69 -8.64
N ALA A 312 0.30 -7.59 -8.72
CA ALA A 312 0.64 -6.35 -8.04
C ALA A 312 0.65 -6.52 -6.52
N THR A 313 -0.32 -7.25 -5.95
CA THR A 313 -0.34 -7.61 -4.52
C THR A 313 0.90 -8.40 -4.14
N GLY A 314 1.24 -9.45 -4.89
CA GLY A 314 2.41 -10.28 -4.63
C GLY A 314 3.71 -9.45 -4.57
N ARG A 315 3.88 -8.52 -5.52
CA ARG A 315 5.02 -7.58 -5.52
C ARG A 315 5.00 -6.63 -4.33
N ALA A 316 3.83 -6.06 -4.01
CA ALA A 316 3.66 -5.16 -2.88
C ALA A 316 4.04 -5.84 -1.56
N ILE A 317 3.52 -7.04 -1.29
CA ILE A 317 3.84 -7.84 -0.11
C ILE A 317 5.34 -8.07 0.01
N GLY A 318 5.98 -8.53 -1.08
CA GLY A 318 7.41 -8.83 -1.08
C GLY A 318 8.25 -7.60 -0.74
N SER A 319 7.90 -6.44 -1.33
CA SER A 319 8.58 -5.17 -1.03
C SER A 319 8.39 -4.75 0.43
N LEU A 320 7.17 -4.89 0.96
CA LEU A 320 6.84 -4.51 2.33
C LEU A 320 7.49 -5.41 3.36
N LEU A 321 7.46 -6.73 3.17
CA LEU A 321 8.17 -7.69 4.03
C LEU A 321 9.67 -7.41 4.03
N ALA A 322 10.25 -7.06 2.88
CA ALA A 322 11.64 -6.63 2.81
C ALA A 322 11.89 -5.34 3.59
N SER A 323 10.97 -4.36 3.54
CA SER A 323 11.06 -3.12 4.32
C SER A 323 10.90 -3.35 5.82
N VAL A 324 9.95 -4.18 6.25
CA VAL A 324 9.75 -4.54 7.66
C VAL A 324 10.95 -5.30 8.18
N LYS A 325 11.45 -6.31 7.44
CA LYS A 325 12.67 -7.05 7.81
C LYS A 325 13.85 -6.11 7.99
N ARG A 326 14.06 -5.17 7.06
CA ARG A 326 15.10 -4.12 7.20
C ARG A 326 14.92 -3.27 8.47
N ALA A 327 13.68 -2.90 8.81
CA ALA A 327 13.40 -2.10 9.99
C ALA A 327 13.59 -2.86 11.31
N THR A 328 13.35 -4.19 11.33
CA THR A 328 13.41 -5.02 12.54
C THR A 328 14.76 -5.70 12.77
N SER A 329 15.65 -5.79 11.78
CA SER A 329 16.93 -6.50 11.85
C SER A 329 18.03 -5.81 12.69
N GLY A 330 17.68 -4.95 13.65
CA GLY A 330 18.61 -4.45 14.69
C GLY A 330 19.65 -3.43 14.23
N GLY A 331 19.89 -3.26 12.93
CA GLY A 331 20.58 -2.10 12.39
C GLY A 331 19.59 -0.94 12.31
N GLY A 332 19.75 0.09 13.14
CA GLY A 332 18.92 1.29 13.07
C GLY A 332 18.78 1.79 11.63
N LEU A 333 17.63 2.39 11.32
CA LEU A 333 17.29 2.95 10.00
C LEU A 333 18.50 3.70 9.40
N LEU A 334 19.21 3.07 8.46
CA LEU A 334 20.17 3.79 7.62
C LEU A 334 19.33 4.79 6.81
N PRO A 335 19.51 6.10 6.98
CA PRO A 335 18.72 7.08 6.27
C PRO A 335 18.88 6.83 4.77
N GLY A 336 17.79 6.83 3.99
CA GLY A 336 17.92 6.76 2.54
C GLY A 336 18.82 7.90 2.03
N ARG A 337 19.45 7.72 0.86
CA ARG A 337 20.39 8.69 0.28
C ARG A 337 19.89 10.14 0.29
N ARG A 338 18.59 10.35 0.06
CA ARG A 338 17.94 11.66 0.15
C ARG A 338 18.00 12.26 1.56
N ALA A 339 17.72 11.47 2.59
CA ALA A 339 17.77 11.92 3.98
C ALA A 339 19.20 12.24 4.43
N GLU A 340 20.19 11.46 3.99
CA GLU A 340 21.62 11.79 4.19
C GLU A 340 21.99 13.12 3.54
N LEU A 341 21.54 13.35 2.30
CA LEU A 341 21.81 14.59 1.57
C LEU A 341 21.10 15.80 2.20
N LEU A 342 19.87 15.63 2.68
CA LEU A 342 19.16 16.69 3.42
C LEU A 342 19.83 17.00 4.76
N LYS A 343 20.30 15.97 5.48
CA LYS A 343 21.07 16.15 6.71
C LYS A 343 22.36 16.90 6.44
N LEU A 344 23.11 16.50 5.40
CA LEU A 344 24.30 17.21 4.96
C LEU A 344 23.99 18.65 4.55
N ALA A 345 22.90 18.90 3.82
CA ALA A 345 22.46 20.24 3.44
C ALA A 345 22.13 21.09 4.66
N SER A 346 21.45 20.53 5.68
CA SER A 346 21.17 21.24 6.93
C SER A 346 22.45 21.62 7.69
N TRP A 347 23.48 20.78 7.65
CA TRP A 347 24.77 21.10 8.22
C TRP A 347 25.48 22.23 7.47
N PHE A 348 25.38 22.27 6.14
CA PHE A 348 25.90 23.40 5.36
C PHE A 348 25.12 24.70 5.60
N ASP A 349 23.79 24.62 5.71
CA ASP A 349 22.91 25.77 5.93
C ASP A 349 23.17 26.45 7.29
N SER A 350 23.53 25.65 8.30
CA SER A 350 23.82 26.14 9.66
C SER A 350 25.30 26.40 9.94
N ALA A 351 26.20 26.21 8.96
CA ALA A 351 27.65 26.32 9.17
C ALA A 351 28.19 27.72 8.88
N GLU A 352 29.10 28.19 9.74
CA GLU A 352 29.94 29.36 9.45
C GLU A 352 30.92 29.06 8.29
N PRO A 353 31.45 30.07 7.57
CA PRO A 353 32.30 29.86 6.38
C PRO A 353 33.46 28.87 6.60
N ASP A 354 34.18 29.00 7.72
CA ASP A 354 35.29 28.10 8.05
C ASP A 354 34.84 26.66 8.34
N GLN A 355 33.68 26.50 8.97
CA GLN A 355 33.08 25.19 9.24
C GLN A 355 32.56 24.54 7.95
N ALA A 356 32.00 25.34 7.03
CA ALA A 356 31.54 24.88 5.73
C ALA A 356 32.71 24.32 4.90
N HIS A 357 33.89 24.94 4.97
CA HIS A 357 35.10 24.41 4.33
C HIS A 357 35.52 23.04 4.91
N CYS A 358 35.49 22.88 6.23
CA CYS A 358 35.77 21.61 6.91
C CYS A 358 34.72 20.53 6.56
N LEU A 359 33.43 20.88 6.57
CA LEU A 359 32.33 20.02 6.14
C LEU A 359 32.47 19.57 4.69
N TYR A 360 32.87 20.48 3.79
CA TYR A 360 33.12 20.17 2.38
C TYR A 360 34.29 19.21 2.21
N ALA A 361 35.40 19.44 2.92
CA ALA A 361 36.54 18.52 2.89
C ALA A 361 36.19 17.12 3.41
N ALA A 362 35.41 17.04 4.49
CA ALA A 362 34.97 15.80 5.12
C ALA A 362 33.95 15.03 4.25
N ALA A 363 32.91 15.70 3.77
CA ALA A 363 31.82 15.07 3.01
C ALA A 363 32.26 14.57 1.63
N PHE A 364 33.22 15.27 1.00
CA PHE A 364 33.67 14.96 -0.37
C PHE A 364 35.07 14.33 -0.43
N GLY A 365 35.70 14.08 0.72
CA GLY A 365 37.00 13.43 0.81
C GLY A 365 38.10 14.22 0.07
N LEU A 366 38.20 15.53 0.33
CA LEU A 366 39.27 16.37 -0.25
C LEU A 366 40.63 16.15 0.39
N TYR A 367 40.72 15.27 1.38
CA TYR A 367 42.00 14.82 1.93
C TYR A 367 42.79 14.04 0.88
N SER A 368 44.11 14.08 0.99
CA SER A 368 45.00 13.25 0.17
C SER A 368 44.80 11.77 0.52
N ALA A 369 43.93 11.07 -0.20
CA ALA A 369 43.81 9.62 -0.13
C ALA A 369 44.83 8.97 -1.06
N ARG A 370 45.74 8.16 -0.50
CA ARG A 370 46.59 7.25 -1.29
C ARG A 370 45.86 5.92 -1.40
N ASN A 371 45.44 5.56 -2.62
CA ASN A 371 44.86 4.25 -2.87
C ASN A 371 46.01 3.27 -3.10
N LEU A 372 46.24 2.35 -2.16
CA LEU A 372 47.22 1.28 -2.30
C LEU A 372 46.59 0.17 -3.15
N LEU A 373 47.15 -0.07 -4.33
CA LEU A 373 46.66 -1.03 -5.32
C LEU A 373 47.83 -1.74 -6.00
N PRO A 374 47.71 -3.04 -6.34
CA PRO A 374 46.61 -3.96 -6.06
C PRO A 374 46.59 -4.46 -4.60
N ALA A 375 45.49 -5.12 -4.19
CA ALA A 375 45.48 -5.88 -2.94
C ALA A 375 46.54 -7.01 -3.04
N PRO A 376 47.31 -7.29 -1.97
CA PRO A 376 48.23 -8.43 -1.96
C PRO A 376 47.46 -9.72 -2.28
N GLU A 377 48.05 -10.58 -3.10
CA GLU A 377 47.55 -11.96 -3.26
C GLU A 377 47.66 -12.64 -1.90
N HIS A 378 46.58 -13.27 -1.43
CA HIS A 378 46.47 -13.84 -0.09
C HIS A 378 47.45 -15.01 0.17
N ASP A 379 48.27 -15.37 -0.82
CA ASP A 379 49.07 -16.60 -0.84
C ASP A 379 50.58 -16.34 -0.73
N GLY A 380 50.96 -15.25 -0.05
CA GLY A 380 52.36 -14.83 0.03
C GLY A 380 52.71 -14.00 1.26
N ASP A 381 51.96 -14.13 2.37
CA ASP A 381 52.33 -13.48 3.63
C ASP A 381 53.61 -14.11 4.19
N ASP A 382 54.76 -13.50 3.85
CA ASP A 382 56.06 -13.84 4.39
C ASP A 382 56.23 -13.18 5.77
N GLU A 383 55.82 -13.91 6.81
CA GLU A 383 55.96 -13.52 8.21
C GLU A 383 57.42 -13.38 8.69
N HIS A 384 58.39 -13.84 7.89
CA HIS A 384 59.82 -13.80 8.23
C HIS A 384 60.54 -12.55 7.70
N THR A 385 59.93 -11.79 6.77
CA THR A 385 60.55 -10.57 6.24
C THR A 385 60.22 -9.35 7.11
N PRO A 386 61.23 -8.65 7.67
CA PRO A 386 61.01 -7.41 8.39
C PRO A 386 60.32 -6.36 7.51
N TRP A 387 59.34 -5.63 8.05
CA TRP A 387 58.51 -4.68 7.30
C TRP A 387 59.28 -3.73 6.37
N ARG A 388 60.45 -3.24 6.81
CA ARG A 388 61.30 -2.32 6.02
C ARG A 388 61.90 -2.93 4.75
N ASP A 389 62.06 -4.25 4.73
CA ASP A 389 62.69 -5.02 3.65
C ASP A 389 61.62 -5.77 2.83
N GLY A 390 60.34 -5.54 3.12
CA GLY A 390 59.20 -6.13 2.44
C GLY A 390 58.96 -5.57 1.03
N PRO A 391 58.04 -6.18 0.27
CA PRO A 391 57.74 -5.76 -1.09
C PRO A 391 57.22 -4.31 -1.15
N VAL A 392 57.77 -3.53 -2.07
CA VAL A 392 57.40 -2.13 -2.29
C VAL A 392 56.43 -2.03 -3.46
N LEU A 393 55.32 -1.29 -3.26
CA LEU A 393 54.33 -0.99 -4.29
C LEU A 393 54.54 0.43 -4.82
N ASP A 394 54.69 0.57 -6.13
CA ASP A 394 54.74 1.88 -6.79
C ASP A 394 53.37 2.56 -6.73
N VAL A 395 53.28 3.70 -6.03
CA VAL A 395 52.06 4.51 -5.96
C VAL A 395 52.04 5.48 -7.14
N THR A 396 51.23 5.18 -8.16
CA THR A 396 51.01 6.11 -9.27
C THR A 396 50.36 7.41 -8.79
N VAL A 397 51.02 8.54 -9.05
CA VAL A 397 50.48 9.88 -8.78
C VAL A 397 49.55 10.28 -9.92
N SER A 398 48.27 9.91 -9.83
CA SER A 398 47.26 10.37 -10.79
C SER A 398 46.77 11.77 -10.42
N VAL A 399 47.05 12.78 -11.24
CA VAL A 399 46.52 14.13 -11.05
C VAL A 399 45.07 14.18 -11.55
N ARG A 400 44.13 14.60 -10.68
CA ARG A 400 42.68 14.66 -10.97
C ARG A 400 42.33 15.47 -12.23
N SER A 401 43.22 16.38 -12.67
CA SER A 401 43.08 17.22 -13.87
C SER A 401 43.33 16.51 -15.20
N ARG A 402 44.00 15.36 -15.22
CA ARG A 402 44.28 14.59 -16.45
C ARG A 402 43.20 13.57 -16.80
N GLY A 403 42.16 13.41 -15.98
CA GLY A 403 41.07 12.46 -16.22
C GLY A 403 41.48 10.99 -16.15
N ASP A 404 42.75 10.70 -15.87
CA ASP A 404 43.27 9.36 -15.75
C ASP A 404 42.84 8.77 -14.40
N ARG A 405 41.78 7.96 -14.45
CA ARG A 405 41.33 7.20 -13.29
C ARG A 405 42.24 5.99 -13.22
N GLY A 406 43.21 6.02 -12.30
CA GLY A 406 43.99 4.83 -11.95
C GLY A 406 43.05 3.63 -11.75
N ALA A 407 43.52 2.44 -12.14
CA ALA A 407 42.73 1.21 -12.06
C ALA A 407 42.06 1.11 -10.68
N ARG A 408 40.75 0.86 -10.64
CA ARG A 408 40.10 0.55 -9.36
C ARG A 408 40.57 -0.83 -8.93
N GLY A 409 41.16 -0.91 -7.74
CA GLY A 409 41.39 -2.20 -7.10
C GLY A 409 40.13 -3.03 -7.07
N ARG A 410 40.29 -4.31 -7.39
CA ARG A 410 39.25 -5.27 -7.10
C ARG A 410 39.32 -5.52 -5.59
N THR A 411 38.16 -5.56 -4.94
CA THR A 411 38.07 -6.13 -3.59
C THR A 411 38.70 -7.52 -3.63
N SER A 412 39.48 -7.88 -2.60
CA SER A 412 40.00 -9.23 -2.46
C SER A 412 38.84 -10.21 -2.68
N ARG A 413 39.04 -11.18 -3.57
CA ARG A 413 38.06 -12.25 -3.74
C ARG A 413 38.10 -13.06 -2.46
N ILE A 414 36.98 -13.12 -1.74
CA ILE A 414 36.77 -14.18 -0.75
C ILE A 414 36.80 -15.46 -1.58
N MET A 415 37.87 -16.24 -1.43
CA MET A 415 37.94 -17.55 -2.06
C MET A 415 36.94 -18.45 -1.35
N ASP A 416 36.16 -19.17 -2.14
CA ASP A 416 35.29 -20.21 -1.63
C ASP A 416 36.21 -21.36 -1.18
N ASP A 417 36.38 -21.50 0.13
CA ASP A 417 37.16 -22.57 0.76
C ASP A 417 36.20 -23.57 1.42
N PRO A 418 35.63 -24.49 0.64
CA PRO A 418 34.68 -25.45 1.16
C PRO A 418 35.34 -26.40 2.16
N ILE A 419 36.67 -26.59 2.14
CA ILE A 419 37.34 -27.50 3.08
C ILE A 419 37.37 -26.88 4.47
N THR A 420 37.76 -25.60 4.57
CA THR A 420 37.75 -24.86 5.84
C THR A 420 36.33 -24.66 6.35
N GLU A 421 35.35 -24.38 5.47
CA GLU A 421 33.94 -24.28 5.87
C GLU A 421 33.43 -25.60 6.48
N HIS A 422 33.67 -26.74 5.84
CA HIS A 422 33.26 -28.04 6.36
C HIS A 422 33.99 -28.38 7.67
N ALA A 423 35.26 -28.01 7.81
CA ALA A 423 36.02 -28.19 9.05
C ALA A 423 35.41 -27.38 10.20
N LEU A 424 35.12 -26.09 9.99
CA LEU A 424 34.51 -25.21 10.98
C LEU A 424 33.08 -25.65 11.35
N LEU A 425 32.29 -26.12 10.38
CA LEU A 425 30.96 -26.68 10.65
C LEU A 425 31.02 -27.96 11.48
N ASN A 426 32.02 -28.82 11.25
CA ASN A 426 32.21 -30.02 12.06
C ASN A 426 32.71 -29.68 13.46
N GLU A 427 33.60 -28.71 13.61
CA GLU A 427 34.04 -28.19 14.90
C GLU A 427 32.86 -27.60 15.69
N ALA A 428 32.02 -26.77 15.06
CA ALA A 428 30.83 -26.21 15.68
C ALA A 428 29.86 -27.32 16.16
N ARG A 429 29.64 -28.37 15.36
CA ARG A 429 28.83 -29.54 15.76
C ARG A 429 29.43 -30.28 16.95
N GLN A 430 30.76 -30.42 17.01
CA GLN A 430 31.43 -31.08 18.14
C GLN A 430 31.28 -30.25 19.41
N VAL A 431 31.45 -28.92 19.32
CA VAL A 431 31.24 -28.00 20.44
C VAL A 431 29.79 -28.03 20.92
N ASP A 432 28.82 -28.01 20.00
CA ASP A 432 27.39 -28.11 20.35
C ASP A 432 27.06 -29.44 21.04
N GLN A 433 27.61 -30.55 20.54
CA GLN A 433 27.42 -31.88 21.13
C GLN A 433 28.01 -31.96 22.54
N GLN A 434 29.26 -31.51 22.73
CA GLN A 434 29.90 -31.47 24.05
C GLN A 434 29.12 -30.59 25.03
N ARG A 435 28.60 -29.45 24.55
CA ARG A 435 27.79 -28.55 25.37
C ARG A 435 26.41 -29.15 25.71
N ALA A 436 25.81 -29.93 24.81
CA ALA A 436 24.57 -30.64 25.09
C ALA A 436 24.75 -31.75 26.13
N GLU A 437 25.87 -32.49 26.08
CA GLU A 437 26.23 -33.50 27.07
C GLU A 437 26.44 -32.88 28.45
N ALA A 438 27.18 -31.77 28.54
CA ALA A 438 27.38 -31.00 29.76
C ALA A 438 26.05 -30.53 30.39
N VAL A 439 25.11 -30.08 29.57
CA VAL A 439 23.77 -29.68 30.02
C VAL A 439 22.97 -30.88 30.51
N SER A 440 23.02 -32.01 29.81
CA SER A 440 22.34 -33.24 30.24
C SER A 440 22.86 -33.75 31.58
N GLU A 441 24.16 -33.61 31.83
CA GLU A 441 24.78 -33.93 33.11
C GLU A 441 24.25 -33.04 34.23
N LEU A 442 24.17 -31.73 34.00
CA LEU A 442 23.60 -30.77 34.97
C LEU A 442 22.12 -31.03 35.25
N VAL A 443 21.33 -31.39 34.23
CA VAL A 443 19.93 -31.80 34.41
C VAL A 443 19.83 -33.06 35.28
N GLY A 444 20.71 -34.05 35.08
CA GLY A 444 20.76 -35.27 35.89
C GLY A 444 21.22 -35.05 37.34
N ALA A 445 22.05 -34.03 37.57
CA ALA A 445 22.53 -33.65 38.90
C ALA A 445 21.52 -32.77 39.68
N ALA A 446 20.54 -32.16 39.01
CA ALA A 446 19.49 -31.38 39.66
C ALA A 446 18.51 -32.29 40.43
N PRO A 447 17.99 -31.86 41.60
CA PRO A 447 18.27 -30.60 42.29
C PRO A 447 19.47 -30.67 43.26
N LYS A 448 20.12 -31.83 43.40
CA LYS A 448 21.16 -32.10 44.41
C LYS A 448 22.56 -32.00 43.83
N ILE A 449 22.92 -30.82 43.34
CA ILE A 449 24.23 -30.56 42.72
C ILE A 449 25.41 -30.80 43.68
N GLU A 450 25.20 -30.70 45.00
CA GLU A 450 26.21 -30.99 46.03
C GLU A 450 26.60 -32.49 46.10
N ASP A 451 25.72 -33.39 45.63
CA ASP A 451 25.91 -34.84 45.68
C ASP A 451 26.54 -35.39 44.38
N ALA A 452 26.72 -34.54 43.36
CA ALA A 452 27.23 -34.92 42.05
C ALA A 452 28.69 -34.47 41.85
N GLU A 453 29.45 -35.23 41.07
CA GLU A 453 30.78 -34.83 40.59
C GLU A 453 30.64 -34.31 39.15
N LEU A 454 30.92 -33.01 38.96
CA LEU A 454 30.76 -32.35 37.67
C LEU A 454 31.99 -32.54 36.77
N SER A 455 31.75 -32.92 35.51
CA SER A 455 32.75 -32.88 34.45
C SER A 455 33.21 -31.44 34.17
N SER A 456 34.32 -31.28 33.45
CA SER A 456 34.82 -29.95 33.07
C SER A 456 33.79 -29.16 32.24
N GLY A 457 33.11 -29.81 31.30
CA GLY A 457 32.08 -29.18 30.48
C GLY A 457 30.84 -28.77 31.28
N ALA A 458 30.39 -29.64 32.19
CA ALA A 458 29.26 -29.33 33.09
C ALA A 458 29.61 -28.17 34.05
N LEU A 459 30.85 -28.14 34.54
CA LEU A 459 31.35 -27.04 35.37
C LEU A 459 31.36 -25.71 34.60
N ASP A 460 31.78 -25.68 33.34
CA ASP A 460 31.79 -24.46 32.52
C ASP A 460 30.38 -23.89 32.36
N VAL A 461 29.41 -24.73 31.99
CA VAL A 461 28.00 -24.32 31.86
C VAL A 461 27.42 -23.87 33.21
N PHE A 462 27.75 -24.56 34.30
CA PHE A 462 27.35 -24.17 35.65
C PHE A 462 27.93 -22.79 36.04
N CYS A 463 29.20 -22.53 35.73
CA CYS A 463 29.87 -21.26 36.01
C CYS A 463 29.31 -20.10 35.18
N GLU A 464 28.92 -20.36 33.93
CA GLU A 464 28.20 -19.36 33.10
C GLU A 464 26.85 -18.99 33.74
N LEU A 465 26.04 -19.98 34.12
CA LEU A 465 24.76 -19.77 34.81
C LEU A 465 24.94 -19.06 36.15
N LEU A 466 25.97 -19.45 36.92
CA LEU A 466 26.34 -18.83 38.19
C LEU A 466 26.73 -17.36 37.97
N THR A 467 27.55 -17.07 36.96
CA THR A 467 27.97 -15.70 36.62
C THR A 467 26.77 -14.82 36.27
N MET A 468 25.83 -15.35 35.46
CA MET A 468 24.61 -14.63 35.11
C MET A 468 23.68 -14.42 36.32
N ALA A 469 23.51 -15.42 37.17
CA ALA A 469 22.70 -15.31 38.39
C ALA A 469 23.31 -14.29 39.35
N MET A 470 24.64 -14.25 39.43
CA MET A 470 25.38 -13.27 40.21
C MET A 470 25.25 -11.85 39.67
N ALA A 471 25.30 -11.68 38.35
CA ALA A 471 25.20 -10.36 37.70
C ALA A 471 23.83 -9.69 37.89
N GLN A 472 22.78 -10.46 38.18
CA GLN A 472 21.44 -9.90 38.48
C GLN A 472 21.31 -9.34 39.89
N ARG A 473 22.27 -9.58 40.79
CA ARG A 473 22.21 -9.12 42.17
C ARG A 473 22.70 -7.67 42.25
N GLU A 474 21.87 -6.77 42.79
CA GLU A 474 22.28 -5.38 43.05
C GLU A 474 23.14 -5.27 44.31
N ARG A 475 22.88 -6.13 45.32
CA ARG A 475 23.60 -6.20 46.59
C ARG A 475 24.02 -7.63 46.92
N ALA A 476 25.03 -7.74 47.79
CA ALA A 476 25.53 -9.03 48.27
C ALA A 476 24.52 -9.83 49.11
N GLU A 477 23.39 -9.23 49.51
CA GLU A 477 22.32 -9.88 50.28
C GLU A 477 21.16 -10.34 49.39
N ASP A 478 21.14 -9.94 48.11
CA ASP A 478 20.05 -10.25 47.20
C ASP A 478 20.18 -11.67 46.62
N THR A 479 19.04 -12.31 46.39
CA THR A 479 18.97 -13.59 45.64
C THR A 479 19.07 -13.30 44.15
N GLY A 480 19.86 -14.10 43.43
CA GLY A 480 20.01 -14.00 41.97
C GLY A 480 19.58 -15.29 41.27
N SER A 481 18.95 -15.20 40.09
CA SER A 481 18.50 -16.38 39.34
C SER A 481 18.78 -16.23 37.85
N ALA A 482 19.44 -17.22 37.24
CA ALA A 482 19.62 -17.30 35.79
C ALA A 482 18.90 -18.52 35.25
N ALA A 483 18.20 -18.35 34.14
CA ALA A 483 17.55 -19.44 33.43
C ALA A 483 18.09 -19.54 32.00
N ASP A 484 18.35 -20.75 31.54
CA ASP A 484 18.54 -21.07 30.13
C ASP A 484 17.18 -21.57 29.57
N PRO A 485 16.42 -20.71 28.86
CA PRO A 485 15.09 -21.05 28.38
C PRO A 485 15.10 -22.11 27.27
N VAL A 486 16.24 -22.34 26.61
CA VAL A 486 16.38 -23.35 25.55
C VAL A 486 16.62 -24.72 26.17
N ARG A 487 17.31 -24.75 27.32
CA ARG A 487 17.81 -25.98 27.94
C ARG A 487 17.08 -26.40 29.21
N GLY A 488 16.12 -25.60 29.66
CA GLY A 488 15.29 -25.89 30.82
C GLY A 488 16.08 -25.88 32.14
N LEU A 489 17.23 -25.24 32.23
CA LEU A 489 17.98 -25.13 33.49
C LEU A 489 17.73 -23.78 34.14
N ARG A 490 17.50 -23.77 35.46
CA ARG A 490 17.45 -22.56 36.28
C ARG A 490 18.39 -22.71 37.46
N LEU A 491 19.33 -21.79 37.58
CA LEU A 491 20.24 -21.70 38.72
C LEU A 491 19.83 -20.52 39.59
N THR A 492 19.62 -20.75 40.88
CA THR A 492 19.30 -19.73 41.87
C THR A 492 20.36 -19.72 42.96
N VAL A 493 20.91 -18.54 43.25
CA VAL A 493 21.89 -18.29 44.31
C VAL A 493 21.24 -17.48 45.42
N THR A 494 21.19 -18.03 46.62
CA THR A 494 20.63 -17.39 47.81
C THR A 494 21.73 -17.09 48.82
N PRO A 495 21.95 -15.83 49.22
CA PRO A 495 22.91 -15.49 50.26
C PRO A 495 22.48 -16.04 51.62
N GLU A 496 23.39 -16.75 52.30
CA GLU A 496 23.14 -17.39 53.59
C GLU A 496 24.40 -17.36 54.44
N GLN A 497 24.46 -16.46 55.43
CA GLN A 497 25.65 -16.28 56.27
C GLN A 497 26.00 -17.57 57.03
N GLY A 498 27.26 -17.99 56.93
CA GLY A 498 27.75 -19.21 57.58
C GLY A 498 27.51 -20.51 56.79
N ARG A 499 26.72 -20.48 55.71
CA ARG A 499 26.59 -21.61 54.77
C ARG A 499 27.80 -21.63 53.82
N THR A 500 28.36 -22.82 53.61
CA THR A 500 29.38 -23.06 52.58
C THR A 500 28.90 -24.19 51.68
N THR A 501 28.64 -23.87 50.41
CA THR A 501 28.23 -24.85 49.39
C THR A 501 29.49 -25.39 48.73
N ARG A 502 29.64 -26.72 48.69
CA ARG A 502 30.78 -27.40 48.05
C ARG A 502 30.26 -28.30 46.95
N ILE A 503 30.81 -28.14 45.75
CA ILE A 503 30.45 -28.91 44.57
C ILE A 503 31.70 -29.66 44.12
N ALA A 504 31.59 -30.99 44.02
CA ALA A 504 32.68 -31.82 43.53
C ALA A 504 32.79 -31.65 42.00
N THR A 505 34.02 -31.57 41.50
CA THR A 505 34.31 -31.43 40.08
C THR A 505 35.48 -32.35 39.71
N ALA A 506 35.57 -32.75 38.45
CA ALA A 506 36.68 -33.57 37.96
C ALA A 506 38.08 -32.96 38.19
N GLY A 507 38.16 -31.63 38.37
CA GLY A 507 39.39 -30.88 38.62
C GLY A 507 39.61 -30.45 40.08
N GLY A 508 38.73 -30.80 41.02
CA GLY A 508 38.79 -30.35 42.42
C GLY A 508 37.43 -30.02 43.02
N THR A 509 37.35 -29.02 43.91
CA THR A 509 36.09 -28.65 44.58
C THR A 509 35.81 -27.16 44.41
N LEU A 510 34.67 -26.83 43.81
CA LEU A 510 34.16 -25.46 43.78
C LEU A 510 33.49 -25.16 45.12
N THR A 511 33.98 -24.13 45.82
CA THR A 511 33.46 -23.72 47.13
C THR A 511 32.85 -22.33 47.05
N LEU A 512 31.56 -22.22 47.39
CA LEU A 512 30.83 -20.95 47.46
C LEU A 512 30.58 -20.62 48.94
N HIS A 513 31.11 -19.47 49.38
CA HIS A 513 30.99 -19.00 50.76
C HIS A 513 29.78 -18.08 50.93
N ASN A 514 29.09 -18.21 52.08
CA ASN A 514 27.93 -17.43 52.45
C ASN A 514 26.79 -17.45 51.43
N ALA A 515 26.65 -18.56 50.70
CA ALA A 515 25.61 -18.74 49.68
C ALA A 515 25.21 -20.22 49.56
N SER A 516 23.91 -20.45 49.37
CA SER A 516 23.35 -21.71 48.88
C SER A 516 23.01 -21.58 47.39
N VAL A 517 23.17 -22.68 46.65
CA VAL A 517 22.83 -22.75 45.22
C VAL A 517 21.84 -23.87 45.00
N VAL A 518 20.77 -23.56 44.27
CA VAL A 518 19.78 -24.53 43.83
C VAL A 518 19.77 -24.55 42.32
N LEU A 519 19.91 -25.75 41.74
CA LEU A 519 19.76 -25.98 40.32
C LEU A 519 18.42 -26.70 40.10
N GLU A 520 17.57 -26.14 39.26
CA GLU A 520 16.28 -26.71 38.87
C GLU A 520 16.31 -27.07 37.39
N ALA A 521 15.85 -28.27 37.06
CA ALA A 521 15.52 -28.65 35.70
C ALA A 521 14.01 -28.45 35.49
N GLY A 522 13.65 -27.51 34.61
CA GLY A 522 12.30 -27.34 34.09
C GLY A 522 11.91 -28.49 33.17
N GLN A 523 10.62 -28.84 33.19
CA GLN A 523 10.03 -29.82 32.27
C GLN A 523 9.95 -29.29 30.84
#